data_AF-A0A2D9BE39-F1
#
_entry.id   AF-A0A2D9BE39-F1
#
_cell.length_a   1.000
_cell.length_b   1.000
_cell.length_c   1.000
_cell.angle_alpha   90.00
_cell.angle_beta   90.00
_cell.angle_gamma   90.00
#
_symmetry.space_group_name_H-M   'P 1'
#
loop_
_entity.id
_entity.type
_entity.pdbx_description
1 polymer ?
#
loop_
_entity_poly.entity_id
_entity_poly.type
_entity_poly.pdbx_seq_one_letter_code
_entity_poly.pdbx_strand_id
1 'polypeptide(L)'
;MIGPNSDREQLQSKLLALQGEINDNHETLREILISSRKSSGRSAYNNKRLLVFVQLVDMLEMGLANPVNYNKMDVLLSNHPEFVQSFQNLLFEMSKQLLLISEAGQNVRKIPKNDTLINCFKKLKKNVSELKSSSKTEDYEGFLMLQNLLEYQENQIEKIQKIKWLLANPNPRDIKFIKKEVARRFVTTQDYNPALLIRNFSFKSAIFKHALRLAVAVMVGYGIGVYFDFQNPYWILLTLIVIMRPSYGLTKSRSKERIIGTLIGGAIATAIVFITQNTYVFAILGLGSLVMALSMLQKNYKTAATFITLSVVFIYAIIRPDVLTVIQFRIIDTLIGAGISTVAMLFLWPAWEFMDIKSSIKKSVAANRVFLSEIIDQYQKKGELPTTFKLSRKNAFLEMSNLSAAFQRMTQDPKSKQKNLGKIYELVVLNHTLLSSLASLSTYIQNNPTTEASSRFTTAGKHIDENLEHILSFLQQEENGSREIDVENKNEFFKQELPKFTLENPDLPTSVHPKLERQFQEAHLVREQLHWLFSISKKMLQISERVNFA
;
A
#
# COMPACT_ATOMS: atom_id res chain seq x y z
N MET A 1 -16.11 6.17 -5.07
CA MET A 1 -15.59 6.56 -3.73
C MET A 1 -16.41 7.65 -3.06
N ILE A 2 -17.54 8.06 -3.65
CA ILE A 2 -18.56 8.88 -2.98
C ILE A 2 -19.90 8.31 -3.43
N GLY A 3 -20.36 7.30 -2.72
CA GLY A 3 -21.74 6.82 -2.82
C GLY A 3 -22.42 7.13 -1.50
N PRO A 4 -23.72 7.45 -1.47
CA PRO A 4 -24.42 7.97 -0.29
C PRO A 4 -24.40 7.05 0.95
N ASN A 5 -23.87 5.83 0.87
CA ASN A 5 -23.84 4.83 1.95
C ASN A 5 -22.55 3.99 2.00
N SER A 6 -21.40 4.52 1.57
CA SER A 6 -20.14 3.75 1.62
C SER A 6 -19.48 3.83 2.99
N ASP A 7 -19.19 2.68 3.60
CA ASP A 7 -18.38 2.59 4.82
C ASP A 7 -16.96 3.12 4.55
N ARG A 8 -16.64 4.28 5.15
CA ARG A 8 -15.36 4.98 4.98
C ARG A 8 -14.20 4.14 5.50
N GLU A 9 -14.39 3.42 6.60
CA GLU A 9 -13.35 2.56 7.17
C GLU A 9 -13.03 1.40 6.22
N GLN A 10 -14.07 0.79 5.64
CA GLN A 10 -13.91 -0.29 4.67
C GLN A 10 -13.18 0.20 3.41
N LEU A 11 -13.54 1.38 2.88
CA LEU A 11 -12.88 1.97 1.71
C LEU A 11 -11.43 2.35 2.02
N GLN A 12 -11.15 2.88 3.21
CA GLN A 12 -9.80 3.23 3.61
C GLN A 12 -8.92 1.99 3.77
N SER A 13 -9.45 0.91 4.36
CA SER A 13 -8.76 -0.39 4.43
C SER A 13 -8.42 -0.92 3.04
N LYS A 14 -9.36 -0.83 2.09
CA LYS A 14 -9.13 -1.22 0.69
C LYS A 14 -8.09 -0.35 0.00
N LEU A 15 -8.10 0.97 0.25
CA LEU A 15 -7.11 1.90 -0.29
C LEU A 15 -5.70 1.54 0.19
N LEU A 16 -5.52 1.29 1.49
CA LEU A 16 -4.23 0.89 2.07
C LEU A 16 -3.72 -0.43 1.48
N ALA A 17 -4.61 -1.40 1.23
CA ALA A 17 -4.25 -2.66 0.58
C ALA A 17 -3.78 -2.44 -0.87
N LEU A 18 -4.54 -1.69 -1.66
CA LEU A 18 -4.18 -1.37 -3.06
C LEU A 18 -2.88 -0.58 -3.14
N GLN A 19 -2.64 0.36 -2.23
CA GLN A 19 -1.38 1.09 -2.13
C GLN A 19 -0.20 0.13 -1.92
N GLY A 20 -0.34 -0.85 -1.03
CA GLY A 20 0.66 -1.88 -0.80
C GLY A 20 0.99 -2.66 -2.07
N GLU A 21 -0.04 -3.16 -2.75
CA GLU A 21 0.12 -3.93 -4.00
C GLU A 21 0.79 -3.11 -5.12
N ILE A 22 0.41 -1.84 -5.29
CA ILE A 22 1.04 -0.98 -6.31
C ILE A 22 2.49 -0.68 -5.95
N ASN A 23 2.80 -0.43 -4.67
CA ASN A 23 4.17 -0.20 -4.23
C ASN A 23 5.06 -1.43 -4.44
N ASP A 24 4.58 -2.64 -4.17
CA ASP A 24 5.33 -3.88 -4.42
C ASP A 24 5.61 -4.06 -5.92
N ASN A 25 4.62 -3.77 -6.78
CA ASN A 25 4.79 -3.75 -8.22
C ASN A 25 5.80 -2.68 -8.65
N HIS A 26 5.78 -1.50 -8.03
CA HIS A 26 6.73 -0.42 -8.32
C HIS A 26 8.16 -0.78 -7.90
N GLU A 27 8.37 -1.41 -6.74
CA GLU A 27 9.70 -1.90 -6.33
C GLU A 27 10.22 -2.96 -7.30
N THR A 28 9.38 -3.93 -7.65
CA THR A 28 9.72 -4.99 -8.62
C THR A 28 10.09 -4.39 -9.98
N LEU A 29 9.27 -3.48 -10.49
CA LEU A 29 9.51 -2.82 -11.78
C LEU A 29 10.78 -1.96 -11.73
N ARG A 30 11.02 -1.26 -10.62
CA ARG A 30 12.22 -0.46 -10.42
C ARG A 30 13.48 -1.33 -10.43
N GLU A 31 13.45 -2.46 -9.73
CA GLU A 31 14.54 -3.42 -9.71
C GLU A 31 14.81 -3.91 -11.14
N ILE A 32 13.79 -4.38 -11.87
CA ILE A 32 13.93 -4.85 -13.26
C ILE A 32 14.53 -3.75 -14.16
N LEU A 33 14.00 -2.53 -14.12
CA LEU A 33 14.39 -1.45 -15.03
C LEU A 33 15.79 -0.89 -14.73
N ILE A 34 16.24 -0.92 -13.48
CA ILE A 34 17.53 -0.34 -13.11
C ILE A 34 18.61 -1.42 -12.98
N SER A 35 18.27 -2.67 -12.62
CA SER A 35 19.22 -3.80 -12.60
C SER A 35 19.57 -4.29 -14.00
N SER A 36 18.62 -4.35 -14.94
CA SER A 36 18.88 -4.67 -16.36
C SER A 36 19.88 -3.72 -17.03
N ARG A 37 20.07 -2.53 -16.45
CA ARG A 37 21.07 -1.52 -16.83
C ARG A 37 22.51 -1.88 -16.42
N LYS A 38 22.71 -2.93 -15.59
CA LYS A 38 24.04 -3.45 -15.24
C LYS A 38 24.61 -4.34 -16.36
N SER A 39 23.78 -5.11 -17.06
CA SER A 39 24.22 -6.07 -18.10
C SER A 39 24.05 -5.58 -19.53
N SER A 40 23.10 -4.69 -19.81
CA SER A 40 22.84 -4.15 -21.14
C SER A 40 23.18 -2.65 -21.22
N GLY A 41 23.83 -2.23 -22.31
CA GLY A 41 24.21 -0.83 -22.55
C GLY A 41 23.03 0.15 -22.60
N ARG A 42 23.31 1.44 -22.84
CA ARG A 42 22.30 2.51 -22.88
C ARG A 42 21.34 2.35 -24.09
N SER A 43 20.29 1.55 -23.96
CA SER A 43 19.20 1.54 -24.94
C SER A 43 18.21 2.67 -24.65
N ALA A 44 17.86 3.44 -25.69
CA ALA A 44 16.80 4.45 -25.63
C ALA A 44 15.47 3.84 -25.13
N TYR A 45 15.25 2.55 -25.42
CA TYR A 45 14.08 1.79 -24.99
C TYR A 45 13.98 1.66 -23.46
N ASN A 46 15.05 1.24 -22.78
CA ASN A 46 15.07 1.06 -21.33
C ASN A 46 14.93 2.41 -20.59
N ASN A 47 15.54 3.47 -21.12
CA ASN A 47 15.39 4.80 -20.55
C ASN A 47 13.95 5.33 -20.67
N LYS A 48 13.24 5.08 -21.78
CA LYS A 48 11.82 5.46 -21.93
C LYS A 48 10.95 4.77 -20.88
N ARG A 49 11.14 3.46 -20.68
CA ARG A 49 10.41 2.69 -19.66
C ARG A 49 10.66 3.21 -18.24
N LEU A 50 11.89 3.64 -17.93
CA LEU A 50 12.18 4.29 -16.66
C LEU A 50 11.42 5.61 -16.49
N LEU A 51 11.28 6.40 -17.55
CA LEU A 51 10.50 7.64 -17.49
C LEU A 51 9.01 7.38 -17.34
N VAL A 52 8.47 6.36 -18.01
CA VAL A 52 7.09 5.89 -17.80
C VAL A 52 6.90 5.45 -16.35
N PHE A 53 7.83 4.68 -15.80
CA PHE A 53 7.81 4.27 -14.40
C PHE A 53 7.79 5.46 -13.44
N VAL A 54 8.59 6.50 -13.69
CA VAL A 54 8.54 7.73 -12.88
C VAL A 54 7.16 8.40 -12.94
N GLN A 55 6.50 8.42 -14.09
CA GLN A 55 5.14 8.95 -14.18
C GLN A 55 4.14 8.10 -13.38
N LEU A 56 4.27 6.78 -13.38
CA LEU A 56 3.40 5.89 -12.59
C LEU A 56 3.57 6.10 -11.08
N VAL A 57 4.81 6.28 -10.61
CA VAL A 57 5.10 6.62 -9.21
C VAL A 57 4.47 7.97 -8.86
N ASP A 58 4.71 9.01 -9.67
CA ASP A 58 4.10 10.33 -9.47
C ASP A 58 2.57 10.25 -9.42
N MET A 59 1.94 9.45 -10.28
CA MET A 59 0.49 9.27 -10.31
C MET A 59 -0.04 8.61 -9.04
N LEU A 60 0.61 7.56 -8.53
CA LEU A 60 0.23 6.94 -7.26
C LEU A 60 0.29 7.98 -6.13
N GLU A 61 1.40 8.71 -6.06
CA GLU A 61 1.64 9.71 -5.00
C GLU A 61 0.62 10.86 -5.08
N MET A 62 0.27 11.32 -6.29
CA MET A 62 -0.79 12.31 -6.52
C MET A 62 -2.19 11.74 -6.24
N GLY A 63 -2.42 10.46 -6.47
CA GLY A 63 -3.68 9.77 -6.17
C GLY A 63 -3.93 9.58 -4.68
N LEU A 64 -2.85 9.51 -3.91
CA LEU A 64 -2.88 9.45 -2.44
C LEU A 64 -2.86 10.82 -1.78
N ALA A 65 -2.43 11.86 -2.50
CA ALA A 65 -2.44 13.23 -2.00
C ALA A 65 -3.88 13.70 -1.79
N ASN A 66 -4.17 14.22 -0.60
CA ASN A 66 -5.49 14.75 -0.28
C ASN A 66 -5.43 16.28 -0.09
N PRO A 67 -5.78 17.07 -1.12
CA PRO A 67 -5.75 18.52 -1.01
C PRO A 67 -6.84 19.12 -0.13
N VAL A 68 -7.81 18.31 0.34
CA VAL A 68 -9.03 18.83 0.96
C VAL A 68 -9.38 18.10 2.26
N ASN A 69 -9.87 18.83 3.26
CA ASN A 69 -10.44 18.22 4.46
C ASN A 69 -11.72 17.44 4.10
N TYR A 70 -11.74 16.12 4.34
CA TYR A 70 -12.87 15.25 3.98
C TYR A 70 -14.20 15.73 4.57
N ASN A 71 -14.22 16.16 5.84
CA ASN A 71 -15.46 16.59 6.49
C ASN A 71 -16.02 17.86 5.84
N LYS A 72 -15.15 18.82 5.48
CA LYS A 72 -15.58 20.02 4.74
C LYS A 72 -16.05 19.67 3.33
N MET A 73 -15.35 18.73 2.68
CA MET A 73 -15.72 18.28 1.33
C MET A 73 -17.06 17.54 1.31
N ASP A 74 -17.38 16.77 2.35
CA ASP A 74 -18.67 16.09 2.48
C ASP A 74 -19.82 17.10 2.54
N VAL A 75 -19.67 18.19 3.31
CA VAL A 75 -20.65 19.27 3.39
C VAL A 75 -20.80 19.97 2.03
N LEU A 76 -19.68 20.32 1.40
CA LEU A 76 -19.68 20.99 0.09
C LEU A 76 -20.37 20.15 -0.99
N LEU A 77 -20.04 18.86 -1.07
CA LEU A 77 -20.59 17.95 -2.07
C LEU A 77 -22.04 17.54 -1.77
N SER A 78 -22.50 17.67 -0.53
CA SER A 78 -23.92 17.53 -0.20
C SER A 78 -24.74 18.69 -0.77
N ASN A 79 -24.18 19.89 -0.77
CA ASN A 79 -24.81 21.07 -1.39
C ASN A 79 -24.70 21.07 -2.92
N HIS A 80 -23.64 20.45 -3.45
CA HIS A 80 -23.36 20.37 -4.89
C HIS A 80 -23.09 18.94 -5.39
N PRO A 81 -24.12 18.06 -5.40
CA PRO A 81 -23.98 16.65 -5.79
C PRO A 81 -23.53 16.46 -7.24
N GLU A 82 -23.72 17.43 -8.12
CA GLU A 82 -23.28 17.42 -9.51
C GLU A 82 -21.76 17.29 -9.67
N PHE A 83 -20.98 17.82 -8.71
CA PHE A 83 -19.52 17.70 -8.74
C PHE A 83 -19.09 16.28 -8.41
N VAL A 84 -19.82 15.56 -7.55
CA VAL A 84 -19.54 14.15 -7.25
C VAL A 84 -19.52 13.33 -8.54
N GLN A 85 -20.59 13.43 -9.33
CA GLN A 85 -20.71 12.68 -10.57
C GLN A 85 -19.65 13.11 -11.59
N SER A 86 -19.36 14.41 -11.67
CA SER A 86 -18.41 14.95 -12.64
C SER A 86 -16.97 14.51 -12.35
N PHE A 87 -16.54 14.54 -11.09
CA PHE A 87 -15.23 14.02 -10.67
C PHE A 87 -15.14 12.50 -10.84
N GLN A 88 -16.21 11.75 -10.52
CA GLN A 88 -16.24 10.30 -10.73
C GLN A 88 -16.07 9.92 -12.20
N ASN A 89 -16.79 10.59 -13.10
CA ASN A 89 -16.67 10.37 -14.54
C ASN A 89 -15.23 10.59 -15.03
N LEU A 90 -14.57 11.64 -14.54
CA LEU A 90 -13.17 11.92 -14.86
C LEU A 90 -12.22 10.83 -14.35
N LEU A 91 -12.37 10.40 -13.10
CA LEU A 91 -11.57 9.32 -12.50
C LEU A 91 -11.74 7.99 -13.24
N PHE A 92 -12.97 7.62 -13.60
CA PHE A 92 -13.23 6.40 -14.37
C PHE A 92 -12.65 6.46 -15.78
N GLU A 93 -12.72 7.61 -16.45
CA GLU A 93 -12.10 7.78 -17.76
C GLU A 93 -10.57 7.69 -17.66
N MET A 94 -9.93 8.32 -16.65
CA MET A 94 -8.49 8.15 -16.41
C MET A 94 -8.10 6.68 -16.18
N SER A 95 -8.87 5.96 -15.35
CA SER A 95 -8.66 4.53 -15.12
C SER A 95 -8.79 3.71 -16.42
N LYS A 96 -9.80 4.01 -17.24
CA LYS A 96 -10.02 3.36 -18.54
C LYS A 96 -8.84 3.62 -19.49
N GLN A 97 -8.32 4.84 -19.52
CA GLN A 97 -7.16 5.19 -20.34
C GLN A 97 -5.92 4.38 -19.94
N LEU A 98 -5.65 4.21 -18.64
CA LEU A 98 -4.55 3.38 -18.16
C LEU A 98 -4.71 1.90 -18.55
N LEU A 99 -5.93 1.35 -18.45
CA LEU A 99 -6.22 -0.03 -18.87
C LEU A 99 -5.98 -0.22 -20.37
N LEU A 100 -6.50 0.68 -21.21
CA LEU A 100 -6.30 0.63 -22.66
C LEU A 100 -4.82 0.79 -23.05
N ILE A 101 -4.06 1.63 -22.35
CA ILE A 101 -2.59 1.72 -22.53
C ILE A 101 -1.93 0.38 -22.20
N SER A 102 -2.33 -0.27 -21.11
CA SER A 102 -1.82 -1.58 -20.71
C SER A 102 -2.11 -2.65 -21.78
N GLU A 103 -3.33 -2.69 -22.30
CA GLU A 103 -3.75 -3.63 -23.36
C GLU A 103 -3.03 -3.38 -24.70
N ALA A 104 -2.74 -2.12 -25.03
CA ALA A 104 -1.99 -1.77 -26.23
C ALA A 104 -0.54 -2.30 -26.19
N GLY A 105 0.05 -2.41 -25.00
CA GLY A 105 1.40 -2.92 -24.79
C GLY A 105 2.45 -2.13 -25.58
N GLN A 106 3.11 -2.78 -26.54
CA GLN A 106 4.11 -2.13 -27.41
C GLN A 106 3.52 -1.58 -28.72
N ASN A 107 2.24 -1.82 -29.00
CA ASN A 107 1.62 -1.43 -30.25
C ASN A 107 1.16 0.04 -30.19
N VAL A 108 2.00 0.93 -30.75
CA VAL A 108 1.74 2.38 -30.79
C VAL A 108 0.39 2.72 -31.41
N ARG A 109 -0.06 1.96 -32.42
CA ARG A 109 -1.34 2.22 -33.13
C ARG A 109 -2.56 1.93 -32.27
N LYS A 110 -2.41 1.10 -31.23
CA LYS A 110 -3.50 0.75 -30.28
C LYS A 110 -3.56 1.71 -29.08
N ILE A 111 -2.65 2.67 -28.97
CA ILE A 111 -2.69 3.66 -27.87
C ILE A 111 -3.94 4.54 -28.03
N PRO A 112 -4.78 4.68 -26.98
CA PRO A 112 -6.04 5.42 -27.08
C PRO A 112 -5.82 6.93 -27.24
N LYS A 113 -6.74 7.60 -27.97
CA LYS A 113 -6.78 9.07 -28.08
C LYS A 113 -7.21 9.73 -26.76
N ASN A 114 -6.92 11.03 -26.62
CA ASN A 114 -7.21 11.81 -25.40
C ASN A 114 -8.53 12.59 -25.45
N ASP A 115 -9.26 12.54 -26.56
CA ASP A 115 -10.38 13.45 -26.83
C ASP A 115 -11.46 13.37 -25.74
N THR A 116 -11.89 12.17 -25.36
CA THR A 116 -12.88 11.94 -24.31
C THR A 116 -12.41 12.46 -22.96
N LEU A 117 -11.17 12.13 -22.56
CA LEU A 117 -10.58 12.54 -21.29
C LEU A 117 -10.49 14.07 -21.19
N ILE A 118 -9.98 14.72 -22.24
CA ILE A 118 -9.84 16.18 -22.30
C ILE A 118 -11.21 16.86 -22.27
N ASN A 119 -12.20 16.31 -22.97
CA ASN A 119 -13.55 16.87 -23.00
C ASN A 119 -14.24 16.74 -21.63
N CYS A 120 -14.11 15.61 -20.94
CA CYS A 120 -14.59 15.43 -19.57
C CYS A 120 -13.96 16.46 -18.63
N PHE A 121 -12.64 16.64 -18.69
CA PHE A 121 -11.93 17.61 -17.87
C PHE A 121 -12.35 19.06 -18.18
N LYS A 122 -12.46 19.44 -19.45
CA LYS A 122 -12.92 20.78 -19.87
C LYS A 122 -14.32 21.09 -19.36
N LYS A 123 -15.25 20.12 -19.43
CA LYS A 123 -16.61 20.27 -18.90
C LYS A 123 -16.60 20.50 -17.39
N LEU A 124 -15.85 19.69 -16.65
CA LEU A 124 -15.71 19.85 -15.20
C LEU A 124 -15.08 21.21 -14.84
N LYS A 125 -14.01 21.61 -15.52
CA LYS A 125 -13.35 22.91 -15.34
C LYS A 125 -14.30 24.09 -15.56
N LYS A 126 -15.16 23.99 -16.58
CA LYS A 126 -16.21 24.99 -16.83
C LYS A 126 -17.21 25.06 -15.66
N ASN A 127 -17.75 23.92 -15.23
CA ASN A 127 -18.73 23.86 -14.14
C ASN A 127 -18.16 24.43 -12.82
N VAL A 128 -16.91 24.10 -12.48
CA VAL A 128 -16.24 24.66 -11.29
C VAL A 128 -16.05 26.18 -11.42
N SER A 129 -15.76 26.67 -12.62
CA SER A 129 -15.63 28.11 -12.88
C SER A 129 -16.97 28.86 -12.79
N GLU A 130 -18.08 28.21 -13.09
CA GLU A 130 -19.43 28.81 -12.96
C GLU A 130 -19.79 29.06 -11.49
N LEU A 131 -19.35 28.19 -10.56
CA LEU A 131 -19.53 28.37 -9.11
C LEU A 131 -18.86 29.65 -8.58
N LYS A 132 -17.76 30.08 -9.19
CA LYS A 132 -17.08 31.37 -8.88
C LYS A 132 -17.97 32.58 -9.18
N SER A 133 -18.82 32.49 -10.22
CA SER A 133 -19.63 33.61 -10.70
C SER A 133 -20.95 33.78 -9.94
N SER A 134 -21.39 32.75 -9.21
CA SER A 134 -22.70 32.69 -8.55
C SER A 134 -22.67 32.90 -7.02
N SER A 135 -21.50 33.12 -6.42
CA SER A 135 -21.27 32.88 -4.99
C SER A 135 -21.23 34.14 -4.10
N LYS A 136 -21.92 34.08 -2.95
CA LYS A 136 -21.66 34.93 -1.76
C LYS A 136 -20.39 34.41 -1.04
N THR A 137 -19.85 35.17 -0.07
CA THR A 137 -18.56 34.91 0.62
C THR A 137 -18.34 33.48 1.14
N GLU A 138 -19.40 32.76 1.55
CA GLU A 138 -19.31 31.36 2.04
C GLU A 138 -19.06 30.32 0.93
N ASP A 139 -19.57 30.56 -0.28
CA ASP A 139 -19.39 29.65 -1.42
C ASP A 139 -17.99 29.78 -2.07
N TYR A 140 -17.23 30.82 -1.72
CA TYR A 140 -15.88 31.04 -2.25
C TYR A 140 -14.85 30.05 -1.67
N GLU A 141 -14.96 29.68 -0.39
CA GLU A 141 -14.12 28.63 0.20
C GLU A 141 -14.36 27.27 -0.51
N GLY A 142 -15.64 26.96 -0.78
CA GLY A 142 -16.03 25.77 -1.54
C GLY A 142 -15.45 25.77 -2.96
N PHE A 143 -15.52 26.90 -3.66
CA PHE A 143 -14.87 27.07 -4.96
C PHE A 143 -13.37 26.79 -4.90
N LEU A 144 -12.64 27.37 -3.93
CA LEU A 144 -11.19 27.15 -3.78
C LEU A 144 -10.87 25.67 -3.53
N MET A 145 -11.68 24.96 -2.73
CA MET A 145 -11.52 23.52 -2.50
C MET A 145 -11.69 22.68 -3.78
N LEU A 146 -12.73 22.96 -4.58
CA LEU A 146 -12.97 22.27 -5.85
C LEU A 146 -11.91 22.61 -6.88
N GLN A 147 -11.46 23.87 -6.92
CA GLN A 147 -10.41 24.33 -7.81
C GLN A 147 -9.07 23.65 -7.50
N ASN A 148 -8.72 23.54 -6.22
CA ASN A 148 -7.55 22.77 -5.78
C ASN A 148 -7.69 21.31 -6.22
N LEU A 149 -8.82 20.64 -5.93
CA LEU A 149 -9.02 19.26 -6.35
C LEU A 149 -8.90 19.09 -7.88
N LEU A 150 -9.47 20.02 -8.65
CA LEU A 150 -9.39 20.05 -10.12
C LEU A 150 -7.95 20.13 -10.61
N GLU A 151 -7.12 20.97 -10.01
CA GLU A 151 -5.70 21.11 -10.36
C GLU A 151 -4.92 19.82 -10.09
N TYR A 152 -5.26 19.09 -9.02
CA TYR A 152 -4.69 17.75 -8.79
C TYR A 152 -5.08 16.77 -9.88
N GLN A 153 -6.33 16.80 -10.36
CA GLN A 153 -6.75 15.96 -11.48
C GLN A 153 -6.05 16.36 -12.79
N GLU A 154 -5.86 17.67 -13.03
CA GLU A 154 -5.12 18.19 -14.20
C GLU A 154 -3.69 17.63 -14.22
N ASN A 155 -3.00 17.70 -13.08
CA ASN A 155 -1.65 17.14 -12.93
C ASN A 155 -1.61 15.63 -13.22
N GLN A 156 -2.60 14.84 -12.77
CA GLN A 156 -2.66 13.40 -13.10
C GLN A 156 -2.90 13.13 -14.59
N ILE A 157 -3.77 13.93 -15.22
CA ILE A 157 -4.01 13.86 -16.67
C ILE A 157 -2.72 14.11 -17.45
N GLU A 158 -1.92 15.10 -17.04
CA GLU A 158 -0.62 15.38 -17.66
C GLU A 158 0.33 14.18 -17.55
N LYS A 159 0.36 13.47 -16.42
CA LYS A 159 1.16 12.23 -16.29
C LYS A 159 0.71 11.16 -17.27
N ILE A 160 -0.60 10.94 -17.43
CA ILE A 160 -1.16 9.99 -18.41
C ILE A 160 -0.75 10.40 -19.83
N GLN A 161 -0.89 11.68 -20.17
CA GLN A 161 -0.48 12.21 -21.47
C GLN A 161 1.02 12.03 -21.70
N LYS A 162 1.86 12.23 -20.68
CA LYS A 162 3.31 12.02 -20.76
C LYS A 162 3.66 10.55 -20.95
N ILE A 163 2.98 9.62 -20.28
CA ILE A 163 3.13 8.18 -20.49
C ILE A 163 2.83 7.84 -21.95
N LYS A 164 1.70 8.28 -22.48
CA LYS A 164 1.32 8.04 -23.89
C LYS A 164 2.34 8.63 -24.85
N TRP A 165 2.77 9.88 -24.61
CA TRP A 165 3.79 10.53 -25.43
C TRP A 165 5.09 9.73 -25.43
N LEU A 166 5.56 9.23 -24.28
CA LEU A 166 6.75 8.38 -24.18
C LEU A 166 6.60 7.06 -24.95
N LEU A 167 5.41 6.44 -24.87
CA LEU A 167 5.10 5.18 -25.55
C LEU A 167 4.89 5.35 -27.07
N ALA A 168 4.50 6.54 -27.52
CA ALA A 168 4.33 6.89 -28.93
C ALA A 168 5.66 7.08 -29.70
N ASN A 169 6.80 6.79 -29.05
CA ASN A 169 8.15 6.91 -29.61
C ASN A 169 8.49 8.32 -30.13
N PRO A 170 8.54 9.32 -29.23
CA PRO A 170 8.92 10.68 -29.62
C PRO A 170 10.42 10.75 -29.93
N ASN A 171 10.84 11.85 -30.57
CA ASN A 171 12.23 12.05 -30.95
C ASN A 171 13.13 12.03 -29.69
N PRO A 172 14.24 11.26 -29.66
CA PRO A 172 15.14 11.19 -28.52
C PRO A 172 15.67 12.53 -28.01
N ARG A 173 15.76 13.55 -28.88
CA ARG A 173 16.21 14.91 -28.50
C ARG A 173 15.25 15.62 -27.55
N ASP A 174 13.97 15.28 -27.61
CA ASP A 174 12.93 15.89 -26.77
C ASP A 174 12.84 15.23 -25.38
N ILE A 175 13.61 14.15 -25.17
CA ILE A 175 13.59 13.36 -23.93
C ILE A 175 14.77 13.74 -23.03
N LYS A 176 14.47 14.34 -21.88
CA LYS A 176 15.46 14.52 -20.79
C LYS A 176 15.64 13.21 -20.02
N PHE A 177 16.76 12.52 -20.26
CA PHE A 177 17.06 11.24 -19.61
C PHE A 177 17.62 11.38 -18.18
N ILE A 178 17.27 10.44 -17.31
CA ILE A 178 17.78 10.38 -15.92
C ILE A 178 19.22 9.84 -15.91
N LYS A 179 20.13 10.61 -15.28
CA LYS A 179 21.53 10.23 -15.07
C LYS A 179 21.64 8.89 -14.31
N LYS A 180 22.62 8.05 -14.67
CA LYS A 180 22.79 6.70 -14.10
C LYS A 180 23.03 6.70 -12.59
N GLU A 181 23.85 7.63 -12.11
CA GLU A 181 24.17 7.79 -10.69
C GLU A 181 22.94 8.11 -9.85
N VAL A 182 22.10 9.03 -10.35
CA VAL A 182 20.84 9.41 -9.71
C VAL A 182 19.90 8.20 -9.66
N ALA A 183 19.71 7.49 -10.78
CA ALA A 183 18.84 6.32 -10.85
C ALA A 183 19.27 5.19 -9.88
N ARG A 184 20.57 4.96 -9.68
CA ARG A 184 21.08 3.95 -8.75
C ARG A 184 20.63 4.18 -7.30
N ARG A 185 20.47 5.44 -6.88
CA ARG A 185 20.01 5.78 -5.52
C ARG A 185 18.56 5.39 -5.25
N PHE A 186 17.78 5.10 -6.29
CA PHE A 186 16.39 4.68 -6.15
C PHE A 186 16.24 3.16 -6.04
N VAL A 187 17.29 2.36 -6.28
CA VAL A 187 17.24 0.89 -6.16
C VAL A 187 17.72 0.45 -4.79
N THR A 188 16.95 -0.41 -4.14
CA THR A 188 17.43 -1.26 -3.04
C THR A 188 18.21 -2.41 -3.65
N THR A 189 19.53 -2.44 -3.47
CA THR A 189 20.32 -3.61 -3.91
C THR A 189 20.09 -4.75 -2.94
N GLN A 190 19.55 -5.87 -3.43
CA GLN A 190 19.68 -7.15 -2.74
C GLN A 190 21.13 -7.61 -2.90
N ASP A 191 21.99 -7.19 -1.98
CA ASP A 191 23.34 -7.70 -1.92
C ASP A 191 23.26 -9.14 -1.41
N TYR A 192 23.53 -10.13 -2.27
CA TYR A 192 23.71 -11.52 -1.88
C TYR A 192 25.05 -11.65 -1.13
N ASN A 193 25.09 -11.09 0.07
CA ASN A 193 26.25 -11.14 0.93
C ASN A 193 26.11 -12.34 1.87
N PRO A 194 27.03 -13.32 1.86
CA PRO A 194 27.04 -14.41 2.84
C PRO A 194 26.97 -13.93 4.30
N ALA A 195 27.46 -12.73 4.59
CA ALA A 195 27.32 -12.11 5.90
C ALA A 195 25.85 -11.88 6.31
N LEU A 196 24.91 -11.73 5.36
CA LEU A 196 23.48 -11.67 5.66
C LEU A 196 22.94 -13.00 6.20
N LEU A 197 23.44 -14.14 5.71
CA LEU A 197 23.07 -15.44 6.27
C LEU A 197 23.52 -15.53 7.72
N ILE A 198 24.79 -15.19 7.98
CA ILE A 198 25.37 -15.17 9.32
C ILE A 198 24.62 -14.19 10.24
N ARG A 199 24.28 -12.99 9.75
CA ARG A 199 23.50 -12.00 10.50
C ARG A 199 22.08 -12.49 10.83
N ASN A 200 21.52 -13.35 9.98
CA ASN A 200 20.22 -13.96 10.22
C ASN A 200 20.29 -15.16 11.17
N PHE A 201 21.45 -15.76 11.47
CA PHE A 201 21.62 -16.77 12.52
C PHE A 201 21.50 -16.15 13.92
N SER A 202 20.30 -15.66 14.24
CA SER A 202 19.98 -15.05 15.52
C SER A 202 18.50 -15.27 15.81
N PHE A 203 18.19 -15.54 17.08
CA PHE A 203 16.80 -15.54 17.57
C PHE A 203 16.12 -14.16 17.50
N LYS A 204 16.82 -13.10 17.06
CA LYS A 204 16.20 -11.83 16.69
C LYS A 204 15.64 -11.83 15.26
N SER A 205 16.12 -12.71 14.37
CA SER A 205 15.65 -12.79 12.98
C SER A 205 14.36 -13.60 12.87
N ALA A 206 13.33 -12.99 12.27
CA ALA A 206 12.07 -13.68 11.97
C ALA A 206 12.27 -14.87 11.01
N ILE A 207 13.20 -14.74 10.06
CA ILE A 207 13.50 -15.80 9.07
C ILE A 207 14.10 -17.02 9.77
N PHE A 208 15.03 -16.81 10.70
CA PHE A 208 15.65 -17.90 11.46
C PHE A 208 14.68 -18.59 12.41
N LYS A 209 13.85 -17.82 13.14
CA LYS A 209 12.75 -18.39 13.94
C LYS A 209 11.85 -19.28 13.10
N HIS A 210 11.49 -18.84 11.88
CA HIS A 210 10.66 -19.64 10.97
C HIS A 210 11.37 -20.90 10.49
N ALA A 211 12.63 -20.80 10.04
CA ALA A 211 13.42 -21.94 9.57
C ALA A 211 13.58 -23.00 10.66
N LEU A 212 13.91 -22.59 11.89
CA LEU A 212 14.04 -23.49 13.04
C LEU A 212 12.70 -24.13 13.42
N ARG A 213 11.61 -23.34 13.45
CA ARG A 213 10.25 -23.85 13.69
C ARG A 213 9.84 -24.90 12.66
N LEU A 214 10.11 -24.65 11.38
CA LEU A 214 9.82 -25.59 10.30
C LEU A 214 10.64 -26.87 10.48
N ALA A 215 11.93 -26.76 10.77
CA ALA A 215 12.80 -27.92 11.01
C ALA A 215 12.29 -28.79 12.17
N VAL A 216 11.92 -28.17 13.31
CA VAL A 216 11.35 -28.88 14.45
C VAL A 216 9.99 -29.51 14.11
N ALA A 217 9.10 -28.78 13.43
CA ALA A 217 7.79 -29.31 13.04
C ALA A 217 7.90 -30.50 12.09
N VAL A 218 8.81 -30.44 11.11
CA VAL A 218 9.13 -31.53 10.18
C VAL A 218 9.70 -32.73 10.93
N MET A 219 10.63 -32.52 11.87
CA MET A 219 11.19 -33.59 12.70
C MET A 219 10.11 -34.28 13.55
N VAL A 220 9.24 -33.52 14.20
CA VAL A 220 8.11 -34.04 14.98
C VAL A 220 7.12 -34.79 14.08
N GLY A 221 6.79 -34.21 12.92
CA GLY A 221 5.90 -34.84 11.94
C GLY A 221 6.46 -36.16 11.40
N TYR A 222 7.78 -36.24 11.17
CA TYR A 222 8.44 -37.48 10.79
C TYR A 222 8.40 -38.52 11.91
N GLY A 223 8.70 -38.11 13.16
CA GLY A 223 8.65 -38.99 14.32
C GLY A 223 7.26 -39.60 14.55
N ILE A 224 6.20 -38.79 14.44
CA ILE A 224 4.80 -39.26 14.49
C ILE A 224 4.54 -40.23 13.32
N GLY A 225 4.98 -39.85 12.13
CA GLY A 225 4.90 -40.67 10.92
C GLY A 225 5.44 -42.10 11.09
N VAL A 226 6.63 -42.21 11.68
CA VAL A 226 7.32 -43.49 11.93
C VAL A 226 6.70 -44.25 13.10
N TYR A 227 6.34 -43.57 14.18
CA TYR A 227 5.81 -44.22 15.39
C TYR A 227 4.46 -44.92 15.16
N PHE A 228 3.58 -44.32 14.37
CA PHE A 228 2.25 -44.86 14.08
C PHE A 228 2.22 -45.82 12.87
N ASP A 229 3.39 -46.18 12.31
CA ASP A 229 3.52 -46.97 11.09
C ASP A 229 2.59 -46.48 9.95
N PHE A 230 2.50 -45.16 9.80
CA PHE A 230 1.70 -44.58 8.72
C PHE A 230 2.30 -45.04 7.39
N GLN A 231 1.46 -45.54 6.47
CA GLN A 231 1.92 -46.06 5.18
C GLN A 231 2.76 -45.04 4.38
N ASN A 232 2.58 -43.73 4.62
CA ASN A 232 3.25 -42.67 3.86
C ASN A 232 3.61 -41.44 4.75
N PRO A 233 4.61 -41.54 5.65
CA PRO A 233 4.98 -40.46 6.58
C PRO A 233 5.37 -39.15 5.88
N TYR A 234 5.85 -39.24 4.63
CA TYR A 234 6.27 -38.11 3.82
C TYR A 234 5.11 -37.17 3.44
N TRP A 235 3.85 -37.59 3.51
CA TRP A 235 2.71 -36.70 3.24
C TRP A 235 2.48 -35.68 4.34
N ILE A 236 2.74 -36.04 5.59
CA ILE A 236 2.72 -35.11 6.72
C ILE A 236 3.81 -34.05 6.51
N LEU A 237 5.03 -34.50 6.14
CA LEU A 237 6.17 -33.63 5.86
C LEU A 237 5.88 -32.65 4.71
N LEU A 238 5.36 -33.16 3.58
CA LEU A 238 5.00 -32.33 2.44
C LEU A 238 3.92 -31.32 2.84
N THR A 239 2.93 -31.73 3.64
CA THR A 239 1.87 -30.83 4.11
C THR A 239 2.46 -29.71 4.95
N LEU A 240 3.33 -30.02 5.91
CA LEU A 240 4.01 -29.02 6.75
C LEU A 240 4.80 -28.00 5.92
N ILE A 241 5.63 -28.48 4.99
CA ILE A 241 6.45 -27.61 4.13
C ILE A 241 5.58 -26.67 3.29
N VAL A 242 4.43 -27.16 2.80
CA VAL A 242 3.57 -26.37 1.92
C VAL A 242 2.74 -25.35 2.69
N ILE A 243 2.21 -25.71 3.86
CA ILE A 243 1.29 -24.84 4.63
C ILE A 243 2.00 -23.86 5.55
N MET A 244 3.16 -24.23 6.11
CA MET A 244 3.88 -23.36 7.04
C MET A 244 4.49 -22.18 6.30
N ARG A 245 4.15 -20.97 6.75
CA ARG A 245 4.66 -19.70 6.26
C ARG A 245 5.21 -18.88 7.43
N PRO A 246 6.07 -17.88 7.20
CA PRO A 246 6.64 -17.08 8.29
C PRO A 246 5.59 -16.41 9.18
N SER A 247 4.48 -15.97 8.60
CA SER A 247 3.35 -15.36 9.30
C SER A 247 2.33 -16.40 9.78
N TYR A 248 1.80 -16.18 11.00
CA TYR A 248 0.71 -16.97 11.58
C TYR A 248 -0.55 -16.95 10.70
N GLY A 249 -0.97 -15.76 10.25
CA GLY A 249 -2.17 -15.58 9.43
C GLY A 249 -2.13 -16.37 8.12
N LEU A 250 -0.98 -16.31 7.43
CA LEU A 250 -0.74 -17.07 6.20
C LEU A 250 -0.76 -18.58 6.46
N THR A 251 -0.11 -19.05 7.53
CA THR A 251 -0.11 -20.49 7.88
C THR A 251 -1.51 -20.98 8.21
N LYS A 252 -2.28 -20.19 8.98
CA LYS A 252 -3.67 -20.51 9.32
C LYS A 252 -4.57 -20.55 8.09
N SER A 253 -4.45 -19.58 7.20
CA SER A 253 -5.19 -19.54 5.93
C SER A 253 -4.85 -20.75 5.07
N ARG A 254 -3.55 -21.02 4.81
CA ARG A 254 -3.10 -22.17 4.03
C ARG A 254 -3.51 -23.51 4.65
N SER A 255 -3.46 -23.64 5.97
CA SER A 255 -3.90 -24.84 6.68
C SER A 255 -5.39 -25.10 6.46
N LYS A 256 -6.24 -24.07 6.61
CA LYS A 256 -7.69 -24.18 6.34
C LYS A 256 -7.98 -24.54 4.89
N GLU A 257 -7.34 -23.84 3.95
CA GLU A 257 -7.51 -24.10 2.51
C GLU A 257 -7.06 -25.51 2.13
N ARG A 258 -5.98 -26.01 2.74
CA ARG A 258 -5.50 -27.38 2.55
C ARG A 258 -6.49 -28.40 3.09
N ILE A 259 -6.98 -28.23 4.32
CA ILE A 259 -7.99 -29.13 4.92
C ILE A 259 -9.25 -29.15 4.06
N ILE A 260 -9.84 -27.99 3.77
CA ILE A 260 -11.08 -27.90 2.98
C ILE A 260 -10.85 -28.46 1.57
N GLY A 261 -9.73 -28.12 0.94
CA GLY A 261 -9.40 -28.62 -0.39
C GLY A 261 -9.27 -30.14 -0.43
N THR A 262 -8.57 -30.74 0.53
CA THR A 262 -8.38 -32.19 0.64
C THR A 262 -9.67 -32.91 0.99
N LEU A 263 -10.54 -32.35 1.83
CA LEU A 263 -11.86 -32.94 2.11
C LEU A 263 -12.75 -32.96 0.86
N ILE A 264 -12.81 -31.85 0.11
CA ILE A 264 -13.56 -31.79 -1.16
C ILE A 264 -12.96 -32.76 -2.18
N GLY A 265 -11.63 -32.78 -2.32
CA GLY A 265 -10.95 -33.66 -3.25
C GLY A 265 -11.15 -35.14 -2.90
N GLY A 266 -11.11 -35.47 -1.61
CA GLY A 266 -11.40 -36.81 -1.10
C GLY A 266 -12.84 -37.23 -1.40
N ALA A 267 -13.84 -36.37 -1.11
CA ALA A 267 -15.24 -36.68 -1.39
C ALA A 267 -15.51 -36.92 -2.90
N ILE A 268 -14.96 -36.06 -3.77
CA ILE A 268 -15.07 -36.22 -5.22
C ILE A 268 -14.36 -37.50 -5.69
N ALA A 269 -13.15 -37.77 -5.18
CA ALA A 269 -12.40 -38.97 -5.53
C ALA A 269 -13.16 -40.24 -5.12
N THR A 270 -13.70 -40.27 -3.90
CA THR A 270 -14.52 -41.39 -3.40
C THR A 270 -15.73 -41.64 -4.30
N ALA A 271 -16.48 -40.58 -4.67
CA ALA A 271 -17.62 -40.73 -5.56
C ALA A 271 -17.24 -41.33 -6.92
N ILE A 272 -16.14 -40.87 -7.52
CA ILE A 272 -15.67 -41.35 -8.82
C ILE A 272 -15.18 -42.81 -8.74
N VAL A 273 -14.46 -43.17 -7.68
CA VAL A 273 -13.98 -44.54 -7.44
C VAL A 273 -15.14 -45.52 -7.24
N PHE A 274 -16.27 -45.09 -6.66
CA PHE A 274 -17.47 -45.91 -6.58
C PHE A 274 -18.18 -46.11 -7.93
N ILE A 275 -18.03 -45.16 -8.87
CA ILE A 275 -18.67 -45.22 -10.19
C ILE A 275 -17.84 -46.06 -11.17
N THR A 276 -16.51 -45.97 -11.11
CA THR A 276 -15.63 -46.62 -12.08
C THR A 276 -14.33 -47.12 -11.45
N GLN A 277 -13.84 -48.25 -11.97
CA GLN A 277 -12.54 -48.84 -11.62
C GLN A 277 -11.64 -48.94 -12.86
N ASN A 278 -11.94 -48.15 -13.90
CA ASN A 278 -11.19 -48.19 -15.15
C ASN A 278 -9.90 -47.36 -15.06
N THR A 279 -8.76 -48.02 -15.21
CA THR A 279 -7.42 -47.43 -15.14
C THR A 279 -7.21 -46.28 -16.12
N TYR A 280 -7.78 -46.33 -17.33
CA TYR A 280 -7.67 -45.26 -18.32
C TYR A 280 -8.44 -44.00 -17.87
N VAL A 281 -9.59 -44.18 -17.21
CA VAL A 281 -10.36 -43.06 -16.65
C VAL A 281 -9.57 -42.40 -15.53
N PHE A 282 -8.96 -43.18 -14.64
CA PHE A 282 -8.08 -42.64 -13.61
C PHE A 282 -6.85 -41.93 -14.17
N ALA A 283 -6.26 -42.44 -15.26
CA ALA A 283 -5.12 -41.79 -15.91
C ALA A 283 -5.50 -40.40 -16.47
N ILE A 284 -6.63 -40.31 -17.21
CA ILE A 284 -7.11 -39.07 -17.79
C ILE A 284 -7.47 -38.06 -16.69
N LEU A 285 -8.20 -38.49 -15.66
CA LEU A 285 -8.59 -37.64 -14.54
C LEU A 285 -7.38 -37.21 -13.69
N GLY A 286 -6.42 -38.11 -13.48
CA GLY A 286 -5.18 -37.84 -12.73
C GLY A 286 -4.31 -36.80 -13.42
N LEU A 287 -4.15 -36.89 -14.74
CA LEU A 287 -3.40 -35.91 -15.54
C LEU A 287 -4.14 -34.57 -15.64
N GLY A 288 -5.45 -34.62 -15.92
CA GLY A 288 -6.28 -33.41 -16.01
C GLY A 288 -6.32 -32.64 -14.70
N SER A 289 -6.46 -33.33 -13.57
CA SER A 289 -6.41 -32.72 -12.25
C SER A 289 -5.02 -32.17 -11.92
N LEU A 290 -3.93 -32.81 -12.36
CA LEU A 290 -2.58 -32.27 -12.17
C LEU A 290 -2.39 -30.91 -12.88
N VAL A 291 -2.85 -30.80 -14.13
CA VAL A 291 -2.78 -29.54 -14.91
C VAL A 291 -3.59 -28.45 -14.20
N MET A 292 -4.81 -28.78 -13.76
CA MET A 292 -5.67 -27.85 -13.02
C MET A 292 -5.05 -27.43 -11.69
N ALA A 293 -4.42 -28.35 -10.97
CA ALA A 293 -3.72 -28.07 -9.72
C ALA A 293 -2.59 -27.05 -9.91
N LEU A 294 -1.73 -27.26 -10.90
CA LEU A 294 -0.60 -26.36 -11.19
C LEU A 294 -1.09 -24.97 -11.64
N SER A 295 -2.14 -24.91 -12.47
CA SER A 295 -2.74 -23.65 -12.93
C SER A 295 -3.35 -22.83 -11.77
N MET A 296 -3.96 -23.51 -10.79
CA MET A 296 -4.64 -22.85 -9.67
C MET A 296 -3.73 -22.55 -8.48
N LEU A 297 -2.51 -23.09 -8.41
CA LEU A 297 -1.63 -23.01 -7.25
C LEU A 297 -1.35 -21.57 -6.77
N GLN A 298 -1.23 -20.63 -7.70
CA GLN A 298 -1.00 -19.21 -7.42
C GLN A 298 -2.29 -18.39 -7.29
N LYS A 299 -3.40 -18.83 -7.91
CA LYS A 299 -4.67 -18.08 -7.94
C LYS A 299 -5.60 -18.42 -6.79
N ASN A 300 -5.77 -19.70 -6.49
CA ASN A 300 -6.69 -20.18 -5.47
C ASN A 300 -6.17 -21.51 -4.90
N TYR A 301 -5.50 -21.42 -3.76
CA TYR A 301 -4.84 -22.57 -3.18
C TYR A 301 -5.83 -23.64 -2.67
N LYS A 302 -7.05 -23.26 -2.25
CA LYS A 302 -8.10 -24.22 -1.91
C LYS A 302 -8.42 -25.13 -3.10
N THR A 303 -8.68 -24.52 -4.26
CA THR A 303 -8.96 -25.26 -5.50
C THR A 303 -7.75 -26.08 -5.94
N ALA A 304 -6.53 -25.53 -5.82
CA ALA A 304 -5.31 -26.26 -6.10
C ALA A 304 -5.16 -27.50 -5.20
N ALA A 305 -5.41 -27.38 -3.89
CA ALA A 305 -5.35 -28.49 -2.95
C ALA A 305 -6.37 -29.59 -3.26
N THR A 306 -7.58 -29.24 -3.70
CA THR A 306 -8.57 -30.21 -4.21
C THR A 306 -8.03 -31.01 -5.39
N PHE A 307 -7.53 -30.33 -6.41
CA PHE A 307 -6.99 -30.98 -7.60
C PHE A 307 -5.70 -31.76 -7.35
N ILE A 308 -4.83 -31.32 -6.43
CA ILE A 308 -3.67 -32.10 -5.99
C ILE A 308 -4.12 -33.41 -5.36
N THR A 309 -5.14 -33.35 -4.49
CA THR A 309 -5.67 -34.54 -3.82
C THR A 309 -6.26 -35.51 -4.84
N LEU A 310 -7.07 -35.03 -5.78
CA LEU A 310 -7.63 -35.83 -6.87
C LEU A 310 -6.55 -36.48 -7.72
N SER A 311 -5.54 -35.69 -8.14
CA SER A 311 -4.44 -36.18 -8.96
C SER A 311 -3.70 -37.33 -8.28
N VAL A 312 -3.35 -37.15 -7.01
CA VAL A 312 -2.65 -38.20 -6.26
C VAL A 312 -3.53 -39.43 -6.11
N VAL A 313 -4.81 -39.27 -5.72
CA VAL A 313 -5.71 -40.42 -5.52
C VAL A 313 -5.88 -41.22 -6.82
N PHE A 314 -6.11 -40.56 -7.95
CA PHE A 314 -6.26 -41.27 -9.23
C PHE A 314 -4.96 -41.90 -9.74
N ILE A 315 -3.81 -41.26 -9.53
CA ILE A 315 -2.52 -41.88 -9.85
C ILE A 315 -2.28 -43.12 -8.97
N TYR A 316 -2.61 -43.06 -7.68
CA TYR A 316 -2.52 -44.22 -6.80
C TYR A 316 -3.50 -45.32 -7.17
N ALA A 317 -4.70 -44.97 -7.64
CA ALA A 317 -5.70 -45.92 -8.10
C ALA A 317 -5.27 -46.76 -9.31
N ILE A 318 -4.26 -46.28 -10.07
CA ILE A 318 -3.63 -47.06 -11.15
C ILE A 318 -2.68 -48.12 -10.60
N ILE A 319 -2.03 -47.85 -9.46
CA ILE A 319 -0.93 -48.64 -8.90
C ILE A 319 -1.43 -49.63 -7.83
N ARG A 320 -2.41 -49.22 -7.02
CA ARG A 320 -2.94 -49.98 -5.89
C ARG A 320 -4.47 -50.07 -5.99
N PRO A 321 -5.06 -51.26 -5.74
CA PRO A 321 -6.51 -51.41 -5.70
C PRO A 321 -7.16 -50.78 -4.47
N ASP A 322 -6.40 -50.53 -3.40
CA ASP A 322 -6.92 -49.96 -2.16
C ASP A 322 -6.94 -48.41 -2.15
N VAL A 323 -7.81 -47.84 -2.98
CA VAL A 323 -7.90 -46.38 -3.19
C VAL A 323 -8.52 -45.64 -2.01
N LEU A 324 -9.47 -46.27 -1.30
CA LEU A 324 -10.17 -45.66 -0.18
C LEU A 324 -9.22 -45.42 1.00
N THR A 325 -8.32 -46.35 1.27
CA THR A 325 -7.26 -46.19 2.28
C THR A 325 -6.33 -45.02 1.95
N VAL A 326 -5.99 -44.81 0.67
CA VAL A 326 -5.20 -43.65 0.25
C VAL A 326 -5.94 -42.34 0.56
N ILE A 327 -7.25 -42.26 0.27
CA ILE A 327 -8.07 -41.08 0.57
C ILE A 327 -8.11 -40.82 2.08
N GLN A 328 -8.30 -41.87 2.88
CA GLN A 328 -8.34 -41.77 4.35
C GLN A 328 -7.01 -41.23 4.89
N PHE A 329 -5.88 -41.81 4.47
CA PHE A 329 -4.56 -41.31 4.88
C PHE A 329 -4.35 -39.86 4.45
N ARG A 330 -4.82 -39.43 3.28
CA ARG A 330 -4.72 -38.02 2.88
C ARG A 330 -5.41 -37.06 3.82
N ILE A 331 -6.59 -37.42 4.30
CA ILE A 331 -7.35 -36.59 5.24
C ILE A 331 -6.63 -36.57 6.58
N ILE A 332 -6.24 -37.74 7.10
CA ILE A 332 -5.54 -37.88 8.39
C ILE A 332 -4.21 -37.12 8.39
N ASP A 333 -3.36 -37.36 7.39
CA ASP A 333 -2.04 -36.71 7.27
C ASP A 333 -2.16 -35.19 7.18
N THR A 334 -3.19 -34.71 6.49
CA THR A 334 -3.46 -33.28 6.36
C THR A 334 -3.89 -32.66 7.68
N LEU A 335 -4.75 -33.36 8.43
CA LEU A 335 -5.18 -32.92 9.77
C LEU A 335 -4.03 -32.93 10.77
N ILE A 336 -3.19 -33.97 10.76
CA ILE A 336 -1.99 -34.06 11.59
C ILE A 336 -1.02 -32.93 11.24
N GLY A 337 -0.70 -32.74 9.96
CA GLY A 337 0.18 -31.67 9.50
C GLY A 337 -0.34 -30.27 9.89
N ALA A 338 -1.64 -30.03 9.72
CA ALA A 338 -2.27 -28.77 10.14
C ALA A 338 -2.23 -28.58 11.67
N GLY A 339 -2.48 -29.64 12.43
CA GLY A 339 -2.38 -29.64 13.90
C GLY A 339 -0.97 -29.29 14.38
N ILE A 340 0.04 -30.01 13.89
CA ILE A 340 1.46 -29.75 14.20
C ILE A 340 1.84 -28.32 13.81
N SER A 341 1.45 -27.87 12.61
CA SER A 341 1.76 -26.50 12.17
C SER A 341 1.16 -25.43 13.09
N THR A 342 -0.06 -25.67 13.59
CA THR A 342 -0.75 -24.74 14.48
C THR A 342 -0.07 -24.69 15.85
N VAL A 343 0.23 -25.86 16.42
CA VAL A 343 0.95 -25.97 17.71
C VAL A 343 2.34 -25.34 17.59
N ALA A 344 3.09 -25.66 16.53
CA ALA A 344 4.40 -25.08 16.27
C ALA A 344 4.33 -23.55 16.15
N MET A 345 3.32 -23.01 15.47
CA MET A 345 3.14 -21.56 15.33
C MET A 345 2.78 -20.84 16.63
N LEU A 346 2.07 -21.51 17.54
CA LEU A 346 1.67 -20.93 18.83
C LEU A 346 2.78 -20.99 19.88
N PHE A 347 3.55 -22.08 19.93
CA PHE A 347 4.49 -22.35 21.02
C PHE A 347 5.97 -22.21 20.65
N LEU A 348 6.37 -22.49 19.41
CA LEU A 348 7.79 -22.48 19.03
C LEU A 348 8.22 -21.10 18.52
N TRP A 349 8.92 -20.36 19.39
CA TRP A 349 9.50 -19.04 19.12
C TRP A 349 8.55 -18.12 18.35
N PRO A 350 7.37 -17.78 18.90
CA PRO A 350 6.43 -16.94 18.19
C PRO A 350 7.09 -15.60 17.81
N ALA A 351 6.87 -15.18 16.57
CA ALA A 351 7.25 -13.87 16.06
C ALA A 351 5.94 -13.15 15.76
N TRP A 352 5.30 -12.63 16.81
CA TRP A 352 4.07 -11.86 16.66
C TRP A 352 4.41 -10.56 15.96
N GLU A 353 3.66 -10.20 14.92
CA GLU A 353 3.91 -8.96 14.18
C GLU A 353 3.56 -7.74 15.03
N PHE A 354 2.76 -7.92 16.08
CA PHE A 354 2.60 -6.93 17.16
C PHE A 354 3.94 -6.49 17.78
N MET A 355 4.96 -7.35 17.83
CA MET A 355 6.29 -6.96 18.32
C MET A 355 7.04 -6.03 17.34
N ASP A 356 6.71 -6.11 16.05
CA ASP A 356 7.37 -5.35 14.98
C ASP A 356 6.58 -4.10 14.54
N ILE A 357 5.30 -3.98 14.93
CA ILE A 357 4.46 -2.83 14.56
C ILE A 357 5.00 -1.52 15.14
N LYS A 358 5.52 -1.53 16.38
CA LYS A 358 6.17 -0.36 17.01
C LYS A 358 7.34 0.14 16.15
N SER A 359 8.18 -0.77 15.69
CA SER A 359 9.31 -0.48 14.81
C SER A 359 8.86 0.08 13.46
N SER A 360 7.80 -0.49 12.88
CA SER A 360 7.23 -0.04 11.60
C SER A 360 6.61 1.36 11.71
N ILE A 361 5.88 1.66 12.80
CA ILE A 361 5.34 3.00 13.07
C ILE A 361 6.49 4.00 13.20
N LYS A 362 7.51 3.67 14.01
CA LYS A 362 8.69 4.52 14.22
C LYS A 362 9.38 4.87 12.89
N LYS A 363 9.63 3.88 12.03
CA LYS A 363 10.26 4.11 10.72
C LYS A 363 9.41 5.00 9.82
N SER A 364 8.10 4.77 9.78
CA SER A 364 7.19 5.57 8.96
C SER A 364 7.07 7.02 9.45
N VAL A 365 6.96 7.24 10.76
CA VAL A 365 6.96 8.59 11.36
C VAL A 365 8.28 9.31 11.08
N ALA A 366 9.42 8.61 11.23
CA ALA A 366 10.73 9.19 10.94
C ALA A 366 10.88 9.58 9.46
N ALA A 367 10.40 8.74 8.55
CA ALA A 367 10.41 9.03 7.12
C ALA A 367 9.52 10.24 6.77
N ASN A 368 8.32 10.34 7.38
CA ASN A 368 7.43 11.49 7.24
C ASN A 368 8.07 12.79 7.78
N ARG A 369 8.78 12.72 8.91
CA ARG A 369 9.51 13.86 9.50
C ARG A 369 10.59 14.38 8.56
N VAL A 370 11.43 13.50 8.00
CA VAL A 370 12.45 13.87 7.02
C VAL A 370 11.81 14.47 5.75
N PHE A 371 10.70 13.90 5.29
CA PHE A 371 10.00 14.42 4.13
C PHE A 371 9.40 15.82 4.39
N LEU A 372 8.82 16.07 5.56
CA LEU A 372 8.36 17.40 6.00
C LEU A 372 9.52 18.42 5.98
N SER A 373 10.68 18.06 6.52
CA SER A 373 11.85 18.93 6.52
C SER A 373 12.27 19.32 5.10
N GLU A 374 12.31 18.38 4.16
CA GLU A 374 12.65 18.66 2.76
C GLU A 374 11.58 19.52 2.06
N ILE A 375 10.30 19.38 2.43
CA ILE A 375 9.21 20.25 1.95
C ILE A 375 9.39 21.69 2.42
N ILE A 376 9.67 21.89 3.71
CA ILE A 376 9.91 23.21 4.29
C ILE A 376 11.12 23.88 3.63
N ASP A 377 12.23 23.15 3.52
CA ASP A 377 13.46 23.63 2.87
C ASP A 377 13.23 24.05 1.42
N GLN A 378 12.49 23.22 0.65
CA GLN A 378 12.18 23.51 -0.75
C GLN A 378 11.28 24.75 -0.89
N TYR A 379 10.32 24.94 0.02
CA TYR A 379 9.44 26.11 0.02
C TYR A 379 10.21 27.42 0.29
N GLN A 380 11.22 27.36 1.17
CA GLN A 380 12.05 28.52 1.53
C GLN A 380 13.11 28.86 0.48
N LYS A 381 13.95 27.89 0.09
CA LYS A 381 15.11 28.14 -0.79
C LYS A 381 14.69 28.37 -2.24
N LYS A 382 13.61 27.72 -2.68
CA LYS A 382 13.12 27.69 -4.07
C LYS A 382 14.18 27.18 -5.06
N GLY A 383 13.77 26.83 -6.28
CA GLY A 383 14.68 26.38 -7.34
C GLY A 383 14.62 24.87 -7.64
N GLU A 384 15.70 24.33 -8.24
CA GLU A 384 15.71 22.94 -8.71
C GLU A 384 15.57 21.93 -7.57
N LEU A 385 14.63 20.98 -7.74
CA LEU A 385 14.36 19.94 -6.76
C LEU A 385 15.60 19.07 -6.50
N PRO A 386 16.14 19.06 -5.27
CA PRO A 386 17.31 18.26 -4.97
C PRO A 386 16.98 16.76 -5.03
N THR A 387 17.99 15.93 -5.22
CA THR A 387 17.80 14.48 -5.23
C THR A 387 17.36 13.96 -3.84
N THR A 388 17.75 14.64 -2.76
CA THR A 388 17.36 14.33 -1.37
C THR A 388 15.84 14.41 -1.20
N PHE A 389 15.20 15.46 -1.72
CA PHE A 389 13.74 15.61 -1.72
C PHE A 389 13.03 14.42 -2.37
N LYS A 390 13.50 13.98 -3.54
CA LYS A 390 12.91 12.83 -4.25
C LYS A 390 13.11 11.51 -3.49
N LEU A 391 14.24 11.37 -2.79
CA LEU A 391 14.55 10.19 -1.99
C LEU A 391 13.74 10.16 -0.69
N SER A 392 13.58 11.28 0.00
CA SER A 392 12.77 11.37 1.22
C SER A 392 11.29 11.09 0.92
N ARG A 393 10.74 11.66 -0.16
CA ARG A 393 9.39 11.35 -0.66
C ARG A 393 9.22 9.85 -0.89
N LYS A 394 10.11 9.23 -1.70
CA LYS A 394 10.09 7.79 -1.94
C LYS A 394 10.11 7.00 -0.63
N ASN A 395 11.00 7.35 0.29
CA ASN A 395 11.17 6.66 1.55
C ASN A 395 9.91 6.73 2.43
N ALA A 396 9.24 7.88 2.47
CA ALA A 396 8.00 8.07 3.21
C ALA A 396 6.87 7.15 2.68
N PHE A 397 6.69 7.10 1.36
CA PHE A 397 5.71 6.19 0.74
C PHE A 397 6.04 4.70 0.96
N LEU A 398 7.32 4.34 0.92
CA LEU A 398 7.78 2.97 1.15
C LEU A 398 7.55 2.54 2.61
N GLU A 399 7.93 3.36 3.59
CA GLU A 399 7.76 3.02 5.00
C GLU A 399 6.28 3.03 5.42
N MET A 400 5.44 3.87 4.79
CA MET A 400 3.98 3.77 4.94
C MET A 400 3.44 2.43 4.40
N SER A 401 3.94 1.96 3.26
CA SER A 401 3.59 0.65 2.69
C SER A 401 3.95 -0.49 3.65
N ASN A 402 5.18 -0.46 4.17
CA ASN A 402 5.68 -1.43 5.15
C ASN A 402 4.81 -1.44 6.42
N LEU A 403 4.43 -0.26 6.91
CA LEU A 403 3.55 -0.10 8.07
C LEU A 403 2.16 -0.71 7.79
N SER A 404 1.54 -0.41 6.65
CA SER A 404 0.25 -0.99 6.26
C SER A 404 0.32 -2.52 6.18
N ALA A 405 1.38 -3.07 5.58
CA ALA A 405 1.58 -4.51 5.48
C ALA A 405 1.79 -5.16 6.86
N ALA A 406 2.59 -4.52 7.74
CA ALA A 406 2.78 -4.98 9.12
C ALA A 406 1.47 -4.97 9.91
N PHE A 407 0.67 -3.91 9.78
CA PHE A 407 -0.65 -3.81 10.41
C PHE A 407 -1.61 -4.89 9.89
N GLN A 408 -1.65 -5.14 8.59
CA GLN A 408 -2.46 -6.22 8.02
C GLN A 408 -2.05 -7.59 8.58
N ARG A 409 -0.75 -7.88 8.69
CA ARG A 409 -0.30 -9.14 9.29
C ARG A 409 -0.66 -9.22 10.77
N MET A 410 -0.52 -8.13 11.53
CA MET A 410 -0.93 -8.04 12.94
C MET A 410 -2.42 -8.32 13.13
N THR A 411 -3.32 -7.83 12.26
CA THR A 411 -4.76 -8.13 12.36
C THR A 411 -5.10 -9.61 12.17
N GLN A 412 -4.17 -10.41 11.63
CA GLN A 412 -4.32 -11.84 11.44
C GLN A 412 -3.74 -12.69 12.60
N ASP A 413 -3.02 -12.07 13.54
CA ASP A 413 -2.52 -12.74 14.75
C ASP A 413 -3.70 -13.23 15.63
N PRO A 414 -3.48 -14.18 16.57
CA PRO A 414 -4.53 -14.62 17.48
C PRO A 414 -5.15 -13.43 18.25
N LYS A 415 -6.47 -13.45 18.46
CA LYS A 415 -7.19 -12.35 19.15
C LYS A 415 -6.57 -11.99 20.50
N SER A 416 -6.06 -12.96 21.25
CA SER A 416 -5.38 -12.75 22.54
C SER A 416 -4.05 -11.98 22.44
N LYS A 417 -3.49 -11.83 21.24
CA LYS A 417 -2.24 -11.11 20.95
C LYS A 417 -2.46 -9.78 20.24
N GLN A 418 -3.68 -9.47 19.78
CA GLN A 418 -4.05 -8.19 19.15
C GLN A 418 -4.27 -7.08 20.19
N LYS A 419 -3.27 -6.79 21.02
CA LYS A 419 -3.35 -5.73 22.04
C LYS A 419 -3.51 -4.36 21.38
N ASN A 420 -4.35 -3.49 21.93
CA ASN A 420 -4.53 -2.09 21.49
C ASN A 420 -4.85 -1.91 19.99
N LEU A 421 -5.47 -2.91 19.34
CA LEU A 421 -5.70 -2.91 17.89
C LEU A 421 -6.39 -1.64 17.38
N GLY A 422 -7.41 -1.14 18.09
CA GLY A 422 -8.13 0.08 17.70
C GLY A 422 -7.24 1.33 17.71
N LYS A 423 -6.42 1.50 18.75
CA LYS A 423 -5.48 2.63 18.84
C LYS A 423 -4.36 2.54 17.79
N ILE A 424 -3.89 1.32 17.51
CA ILE A 424 -2.87 1.09 16.47
C ILE A 424 -3.44 1.34 15.08
N TYR A 425 -4.66 0.87 14.81
CA TYR A 425 -5.38 1.19 13.58
C TYR A 425 -5.49 2.70 13.39
N GLU A 426 -5.89 3.42 14.45
CA GLU A 426 -5.99 4.87 14.43
C GLU A 426 -4.63 5.55 14.14
N LEU A 427 -3.54 5.08 14.73
CA LEU A 427 -2.18 5.58 14.43
C LEU A 427 -1.78 5.32 12.96
N VAL A 428 -2.08 4.14 12.42
CA VAL A 428 -1.79 3.80 11.01
C VAL A 428 -2.58 4.71 10.07
N VAL A 429 -3.87 4.92 10.36
CA VAL A 429 -4.74 5.83 9.60
C VAL A 429 -4.22 7.27 9.67
N LEU A 430 -3.90 7.77 10.87
CA LEU A 430 -3.39 9.13 11.04
C LEU A 430 -2.04 9.32 10.33
N ASN A 431 -1.14 8.35 10.42
CA ASN A 431 0.15 8.41 9.73
C ASN A 431 0.00 8.38 8.20
N HIS A 432 -0.97 7.60 7.68
CA HIS A 432 -1.36 7.68 6.27
C HIS A 432 -1.85 9.07 5.89
N THR A 433 -2.79 9.63 6.67
CA THR A 433 -3.35 10.96 6.41
C THR A 433 -2.27 12.04 6.49
N LEU A 434 -1.31 11.92 7.40
CA LEU A 434 -0.14 12.79 7.50
C LEU A 434 0.65 12.75 6.18
N LEU A 435 1.02 11.56 5.70
CA LEU A 435 1.72 11.39 4.43
C LEU A 435 0.91 11.95 3.25
N SER A 436 -0.39 11.68 3.18
CA SER A 436 -1.28 12.22 2.13
C SER A 436 -1.29 13.75 2.11
N SER A 437 -1.28 14.38 3.28
CA SER A 437 -1.25 15.84 3.43
C SER A 437 0.12 16.42 3.08
N LEU A 438 1.22 15.77 3.48
CA LEU A 438 2.58 16.12 3.05
C LEU A 438 2.74 16.01 1.52
N ALA A 439 2.22 14.92 0.94
CA ALA A 439 2.26 14.69 -0.51
C ALA A 439 1.44 15.75 -1.28
N SER A 440 0.32 16.19 -0.71
CA SER A 440 -0.45 17.31 -1.23
C SER A 440 0.39 18.59 -1.23
N LEU A 441 0.88 19.02 -0.06
CA LEU A 441 1.71 20.22 0.03
C LEU A 441 2.92 20.17 -0.92
N SER A 442 3.61 19.03 -0.96
CA SER A 442 4.70 18.75 -1.89
C SER A 442 4.30 18.89 -3.36
N THR A 443 3.15 18.33 -3.76
CA THR A 443 2.66 18.40 -5.15
C THR A 443 2.37 19.83 -5.57
N TYR A 444 1.75 20.61 -4.68
CA TYR A 444 1.46 22.01 -4.93
C TYR A 444 2.74 22.82 -5.16
N ILE A 445 3.72 22.69 -4.25
CA ILE A 445 5.00 23.42 -4.31
C ILE A 445 5.80 23.07 -5.57
N GLN A 446 5.69 21.83 -6.07
CA GLN A 446 6.40 21.40 -7.28
C GLN A 446 5.80 21.95 -8.57
N ASN A 447 4.49 22.13 -8.62
CA ASN A 447 3.78 22.47 -9.85
C ASN A 447 3.40 23.96 -9.92
N ASN A 448 3.52 24.70 -8.81
CA ASN A 448 3.16 26.10 -8.73
C ASN A 448 4.32 26.99 -8.27
N PRO A 449 4.50 28.19 -8.87
CA PRO A 449 5.27 29.24 -8.23
C PRO A 449 4.60 29.62 -6.90
N THR A 450 5.42 29.64 -5.85
CA THR A 450 4.98 29.95 -4.49
C THR A 450 5.43 31.33 -4.06
N THR A 451 4.67 31.96 -3.18
CA THR A 451 5.04 33.17 -2.47
C THR A 451 6.19 32.91 -1.49
N GLU A 452 6.76 33.96 -0.91
CA GLU A 452 7.82 33.79 0.09
C GLU A 452 7.27 33.15 1.36
N ALA A 453 8.10 32.32 2.00
CA ALA A 453 7.72 31.62 3.21
C ALA A 453 7.46 32.62 4.33
N SER A 454 6.22 32.66 4.82
CA SER A 454 5.87 33.48 6.00
C SER A 454 6.54 32.94 7.28
N SER A 455 6.71 33.81 8.28
CA SER A 455 7.14 33.39 9.62
C SER A 455 6.20 32.34 10.22
N ARG A 456 4.88 32.48 9.96
CA ARG A 456 3.83 31.53 10.37
C ARG A 456 4.02 30.16 9.74
N PHE A 457 4.37 30.08 8.45
CA PHE A 457 4.67 28.80 7.78
C PHE A 457 5.82 28.06 8.48
N THR A 458 6.92 28.78 8.74
CA THR A 458 8.11 28.20 9.38
C THR A 458 7.83 27.77 10.82
N THR A 459 7.07 28.56 11.57
CA THR A 459 6.67 28.26 12.96
C THR A 459 5.76 27.03 13.02
N ALA A 460 4.76 26.95 12.16
CA ALA A 460 3.88 25.79 12.05
C ALA A 460 4.68 24.51 11.69
N GLY A 461 5.59 24.60 10.71
CA GLY A 461 6.46 23.51 10.33
C GLY A 461 7.32 22.98 11.49
N LYS A 462 7.91 23.88 12.28
CA LYS A 462 8.71 23.54 13.47
C LYS A 462 7.88 22.80 14.53
N HIS A 463 6.66 23.25 14.81
CA HIS A 463 5.82 22.58 15.82
C HIS A 463 5.31 21.20 15.36
N ILE A 464 5.03 21.03 14.08
CA ILE A 464 4.72 19.70 13.52
C ILE A 464 5.94 18.80 13.70
N ASP A 465 7.14 19.29 13.38
CA ASP A 465 8.40 18.56 13.58
C ASP A 465 8.62 18.16 15.04
N GLU A 466 8.41 19.07 15.99
CA GLU A 466 8.48 18.81 17.44
C GLU A 466 7.52 17.69 17.88
N ASN A 467 6.27 17.70 17.39
CA ASN A 467 5.30 16.65 17.69
C ASN A 467 5.77 15.28 17.16
N LEU A 468 6.29 15.23 15.93
CA LEU A 468 6.82 13.99 15.34
C LEU A 468 8.05 13.49 16.10
N GLU A 469 8.93 14.39 16.54
CA GLU A 469 10.10 14.02 17.35
C GLU A 469 9.69 13.46 18.71
N HIS A 470 8.70 14.07 19.37
CA HIS A 470 8.16 13.52 20.62
C HIS A 470 7.55 12.12 20.41
N ILE A 471 6.79 11.90 19.33
CA ILE A 471 6.28 10.56 18.99
C ILE A 471 7.44 9.57 18.84
N LEU A 472 8.51 9.94 18.13
CA LEU A 472 9.69 9.10 17.96
C LEU A 472 10.37 8.78 19.29
N SER A 473 10.40 9.73 20.22
CA SER A 473 10.95 9.53 21.56
C SER A 473 10.13 8.53 22.39
N PHE A 474 8.79 8.62 22.36
CA PHE A 474 7.91 7.64 23.02
C PHE A 474 8.03 6.25 22.40
N LEU A 475 8.20 6.17 21.08
CA LEU A 475 8.45 4.91 20.37
C LEU A 475 9.88 4.39 20.58
N GLN A 476 10.80 5.18 21.15
CA GLN A 476 12.17 4.76 21.47
C GLN A 476 12.33 4.26 22.90
N GLN A 477 11.59 4.83 23.85
CA GLN A 477 11.66 4.38 25.24
C GLN A 477 11.20 2.91 25.34
N GLU A 478 12.14 2.04 25.72
CA GLU A 478 11.89 0.79 26.41
C GLU A 478 11.78 1.16 27.90
N GLU A 479 10.59 1.02 28.48
CA GLU A 479 10.31 1.11 29.92
C GLU A 479 11.26 2.02 30.73
N ASN A 480 11.03 3.33 30.74
CA ASN A 480 11.44 4.16 31.88
C ASN A 480 10.76 5.53 31.86
N GLY A 481 9.88 5.75 32.85
CA GLY A 481 9.49 7.06 33.36
C GLY A 481 8.71 7.95 32.40
N SER A 482 7.39 7.93 32.55
CA SER A 482 6.48 8.97 32.07
C SER A 482 6.97 10.37 32.46
N ARG A 483 7.56 11.10 31.51
CA ARG A 483 7.62 12.56 31.61
C ARG A 483 6.28 13.08 31.13
N GLU A 484 5.46 13.56 32.04
CA GLU A 484 4.30 14.39 31.71
C GLU A 484 4.83 15.58 30.89
N ILE A 485 4.46 15.62 29.61
CA ILE A 485 4.64 16.81 28.79
C ILE A 485 3.32 17.56 28.88
N ASP A 486 3.39 18.82 29.31
CA ASP A 486 2.24 19.72 29.41
C ASP A 486 1.71 20.06 28.00
N VAL A 487 0.83 19.19 27.49
CA VAL A 487 0.14 19.34 26.20
C VAL A 487 -0.91 20.46 26.27
N GLU A 488 -1.32 20.89 27.47
CA GLU A 488 -2.34 21.94 27.66
C GLU A 488 -1.78 23.34 27.40
N ASN A 489 -0.58 23.67 27.88
CA ASN A 489 0.03 24.98 27.62
C ASN A 489 0.33 25.24 26.13
N LYS A 490 0.62 24.20 25.32
CA LYS A 490 0.78 24.35 23.85
C LYS A 490 -0.56 24.53 23.10
N ASN A 491 -1.71 24.20 23.72
CA ASN A 491 -3.03 24.37 23.10
C ASN A 491 -3.50 25.82 23.05
N GLU A 492 -3.17 26.62 24.06
CA GLU A 492 -3.54 28.04 24.08
C GLU A 492 -2.76 28.86 23.05
N PHE A 493 -1.47 28.58 22.87
CA PHE A 493 -0.63 29.21 21.85
C PHE A 493 -1.17 28.97 20.42
N PHE A 494 -1.60 27.75 20.11
CA PHE A 494 -2.13 27.39 18.78
C PHE A 494 -3.55 27.92 18.49
N LYS A 495 -4.40 28.01 19.52
CA LYS A 495 -5.71 28.69 19.39
C LYS A 495 -5.57 30.19 19.14
N GLN A 496 -4.45 30.80 19.57
CA GLN A 496 -4.17 32.23 19.42
C GLN A 496 -3.44 32.60 18.11
N GLU A 497 -2.52 31.77 17.60
CA GLU A 497 -1.70 32.14 16.41
C GLU A 497 -2.20 31.64 15.05
N LEU A 498 -2.92 30.52 14.97
CA LEU A 498 -3.58 30.09 13.72
C LEU A 498 -4.95 30.77 13.69
N PRO A 499 -5.16 31.81 12.86
CA PRO A 499 -6.38 32.57 12.92
C PRO A 499 -7.55 31.66 12.53
N LYS A 500 -8.70 31.83 13.19
CA LYS A 500 -9.98 31.75 12.48
C LYS A 500 -9.94 32.83 11.42
N PHE A 501 -9.37 32.53 10.25
CA PHE A 501 -9.60 33.35 9.08
C PHE A 501 -11.01 33.00 8.63
N THR A 502 -12.01 33.61 9.27
CA THR A 502 -13.17 34.09 8.54
C THR A 502 -12.62 35.01 7.46
N LEU A 503 -13.12 34.92 6.23
CA LEU A 503 -12.89 35.90 5.18
C LEU A 503 -13.52 37.25 5.64
N GLU A 504 -12.94 37.88 6.65
CA GLU A 504 -13.43 39.12 7.27
C GLU A 504 -12.95 40.36 6.51
N ASN A 505 -12.76 40.23 5.19
CA ASN A 505 -12.70 41.38 4.30
C ASN A 505 -13.86 41.25 3.29
N PRO A 506 -14.96 42.00 3.48
CA PRO A 506 -16.12 42.02 2.58
C PRO A 506 -15.82 42.52 1.17
N ASP A 507 -14.64 43.11 0.94
CA ASP A 507 -14.23 43.70 -0.32
C ASP A 507 -13.37 42.73 -1.17
N LEU A 508 -13.93 41.57 -1.51
CA LEU A 508 -13.44 40.80 -2.65
C LEU A 508 -14.11 41.38 -3.90
N PRO A 509 -13.42 42.19 -4.74
CA PRO A 509 -14.00 42.64 -5.98
C PRO A 509 -14.34 41.42 -6.83
N THR A 510 -15.55 41.41 -7.39
CA THR A 510 -16.11 40.40 -8.31
C THR A 510 -15.24 40.08 -9.53
N SER A 511 -14.11 40.80 -9.70
CA SER A 511 -13.08 40.62 -10.72
C SER A 511 -11.66 40.60 -10.10
N VAL A 512 -11.33 39.53 -9.36
CA VAL A 512 -9.96 39.34 -8.84
C VAL A 512 -8.97 39.13 -10.00
N HIS A 513 -7.90 39.93 -10.06
CA HIS A 513 -6.78 39.76 -10.99
C HIS A 513 -6.18 38.35 -10.83
N PRO A 514 -5.84 37.59 -11.91
CA PRO A 514 -5.41 36.18 -11.81
C PRO A 514 -4.25 35.89 -10.86
N LYS A 515 -3.36 36.88 -10.65
CA LYS A 515 -2.22 36.78 -9.72
C LYS A 515 -2.67 36.76 -8.26
N LEU A 516 -3.69 37.55 -7.91
CA LEU A 516 -4.21 37.66 -6.55
C LEU A 516 -5.04 36.42 -6.18
N GLU A 517 -5.81 35.89 -7.13
CA GLU A 517 -6.52 34.61 -6.97
C GLU A 517 -5.56 33.45 -6.70
N ARG A 518 -4.43 33.39 -7.41
CA ARG A 518 -3.39 32.38 -7.17
C ARG A 518 -2.77 32.49 -5.77
N GLN A 519 -2.55 33.71 -5.28
CA GLN A 519 -2.05 33.94 -3.92
C GLN A 519 -3.08 33.50 -2.86
N PHE A 520 -4.37 33.74 -3.10
CA PHE A 520 -5.43 33.25 -2.21
C PHE A 520 -5.55 31.72 -2.24
N GLN A 521 -5.45 31.09 -3.41
CA GLN A 521 -5.42 29.63 -3.56
C GLN A 521 -4.24 29.01 -2.79
N GLU A 522 -3.04 29.58 -2.97
CA GLU A 522 -1.84 29.17 -2.23
C GLU A 522 -2.06 29.30 -0.72
N ALA A 523 -2.43 30.50 -0.26
CA ALA A 523 -2.60 30.78 1.17
C ALA A 523 -3.65 29.87 1.80
N HIS A 524 -4.78 29.65 1.12
CA HIS A 524 -5.83 28.75 1.59
C HIS A 524 -5.32 27.31 1.69
N LEU A 525 -4.74 26.77 0.60
CA LEU A 525 -4.26 25.39 0.59
C LEU A 525 -3.15 25.16 1.62
N VAL A 526 -2.10 25.99 1.61
CA VAL A 526 -0.95 25.84 2.51
C VAL A 526 -1.40 25.95 3.97
N ARG A 527 -2.29 26.90 4.29
CA ARG A 527 -2.85 27.05 5.65
C ARG A 527 -3.65 25.83 6.08
N GLU A 528 -4.61 25.39 5.27
CA GLU A 528 -5.46 24.24 5.62
C GLU A 528 -4.61 22.97 5.80
N GLN A 529 -3.63 22.76 4.92
CA GLN A 529 -2.72 21.62 5.02
C GLN A 529 -1.86 21.70 6.29
N LEU A 530 -1.26 22.84 6.63
CA LEU A 530 -0.48 22.99 7.86
C LEU A 530 -1.34 22.80 9.12
N HIS A 531 -2.54 23.38 9.14
CA HIS A 531 -3.47 23.18 10.26
C HIS A 531 -3.85 21.71 10.42
N TRP A 532 -4.11 21.02 9.31
CA TRP A 532 -4.44 19.60 9.31
C TRP A 532 -3.25 18.74 9.75
N LEU A 533 -2.05 18.96 9.22
CA LEU A 533 -0.81 18.29 9.64
C LEU A 533 -0.56 18.45 11.14
N PHE A 534 -0.75 19.67 11.67
CA PHE A 534 -0.61 19.93 13.09
C PHE A 534 -1.64 19.14 13.92
N SER A 535 -2.91 19.21 13.55
CA SER A 535 -3.99 18.45 14.21
C SER A 535 -3.72 16.94 14.22
N ILE A 536 -3.28 16.39 13.08
CA ILE A 536 -2.92 14.97 12.96
C ILE A 536 -1.72 14.64 13.86
N SER A 537 -0.62 15.38 13.76
CA SER A 537 0.59 15.12 14.55
C SER A 537 0.32 15.17 16.06
N LYS A 538 -0.54 16.11 16.49
CA LYS A 538 -1.01 16.20 17.88
C LYS A 538 -1.84 14.98 18.29
N LYS A 539 -2.80 14.56 17.46
CA LYS A 539 -3.62 13.37 17.77
C LYS A 539 -2.76 12.11 17.82
N MET A 540 -1.80 11.97 16.90
CA MET A 540 -0.82 10.89 16.91
C MET A 540 0.02 10.88 18.19
N LEU A 541 0.44 12.05 18.67
CA LEU A 541 1.18 12.20 19.94
C LEU A 541 0.36 11.70 21.13
N GLN A 542 -0.89 12.17 21.26
CA GLN A 542 -1.80 11.78 22.34
C GLN A 542 -2.09 10.27 22.35
N ILE A 543 -2.23 9.65 21.18
CA ILE A 543 -2.44 8.20 21.09
C ILE A 543 -1.14 7.46 21.43
N SER A 544 0.01 7.91 20.92
CA SER A 544 1.31 7.25 21.15
C SER A 544 1.69 7.19 22.63
N GLU A 545 1.35 8.22 23.41
CA GLU A 545 1.53 8.24 24.86
C GLU A 545 0.66 7.19 25.58
N ARG A 546 -0.54 6.92 25.06
CA ARG A 546 -1.55 6.04 25.67
C ARG A 546 -1.51 4.60 25.14
N VAL A 547 -0.62 4.28 24.20
CA VAL A 547 -0.46 2.92 23.66
C VAL A 547 0.69 2.25 24.37
N ASN A 548 0.36 1.26 25.21
CA ASN A 548 1.37 0.33 25.68
C ASN A 548 1.69 -0.67 24.55
N PHE A 549 2.91 -0.60 24.02
CA PHE A 549 3.41 -1.52 23.00
C PHE A 549 4.03 -2.80 23.59
N ALA A 550 4.00 -2.99 24.92
CA ALA A 550 4.45 -4.19 25.64
C ALA A 550 3.39 -5.30 25.71
#